data_AF-A0A6V8CAA6-F1
#
_entry.id   AF-A0A6V8CAA6-F1
#
_cell.length_a   1.000
_cell.length_b   1.000
_cell.length_c   1.000
_cell.angle_alpha   90.00
_cell.angle_beta   90.00
_cell.angle_gamma   90.00
#
_symmetry.space_group_name_H-M   'P 1'
#
loop_
_entity.id
_entity.type
_entity.pdbx_description
1 polymer ?
#
loop_
_entity_poly.entity_id
_entity_poly.type
_entity_poly.pdbx_seq_one_letter_code
_entity_poly.pdbx_strand_id
1 'polypeptide(L)'
;MRVAVLREDNCQPKKCNAECHAFCPPVRNGQECIVLDHKTGKPHISESLCIGCGICINKCPHDALIIEQLPEELETDMIHRYSLNGFRLFRLPTPSKDQVVGILGPNGMGKSTAFNALSGRLVPNLGDWRAEADWDAVINSLPRGELRDFLVEVKEGRISVAVKPQNVDRLPQRVKGKVGDLLRKVDERGLFVELTEGLGIDHLLEREIAQLSGGELQRMAMAATLLRDA
;
A
#
# COMPACT_ATOMS: atom_id res chain seq x y z
N MET A 1 -9.62 -13.37 9.16
CA MET A 1 -9.90 -14.78 8.88
C MET A 1 -8.64 -15.52 9.23
N ARG A 2 -8.69 -16.77 9.68
CA ARG A 2 -7.48 -17.49 10.11
C ARG A 2 -7.31 -18.71 9.24
N VAL A 3 -6.08 -19.00 8.85
CA VAL A 3 -5.75 -20.21 8.09
C VAL A 3 -4.87 -21.08 8.93
N ALA A 4 -5.25 -22.34 9.08
CA ALA A 4 -4.49 -23.35 9.80
C ALA A 4 -3.94 -24.38 8.82
N VAL A 5 -2.63 -24.49 8.72
CA VAL A 5 -1.95 -25.45 7.85
C VAL A 5 -1.18 -26.47 8.68
N LEU A 6 -1.43 -27.75 8.42
CA LEU A 6 -0.63 -28.86 8.94
C LEU A 6 0.41 -29.28 7.89
N ARG A 7 1.70 -29.21 8.22
CA ARG A 7 2.77 -29.85 7.46
C ARG A 7 2.75 -31.34 7.76
N GLU A 8 2.07 -32.08 6.91
CA GLU A 8 1.80 -33.50 7.12
C GLU A 8 3.08 -34.35 7.30
N ASP A 9 4.15 -34.03 6.59
CA ASP A 9 5.42 -34.75 6.64
C ASP A 9 6.16 -34.55 7.97
N ASN A 10 6.00 -33.37 8.57
CA ASN A 10 6.61 -33.02 9.85
C ASN A 10 5.80 -33.57 11.04
N CYS A 11 4.50 -33.79 10.88
CA CYS A 11 3.64 -34.21 11.97
C CYS A 11 3.93 -35.67 12.37
N GLN A 12 4.42 -35.87 13.60
CA GLN A 12 4.66 -37.19 14.19
C GLN A 12 3.79 -37.40 15.44
N PRO A 13 2.48 -37.70 15.31
CA PRO A 13 1.54 -37.78 16.44
C PRO A 13 1.95 -38.73 17.56
N LYS A 14 2.68 -39.81 17.20
CA LYS A 14 3.17 -40.81 18.15
C LYS A 14 4.35 -40.35 19.01
N LYS A 15 4.97 -39.21 18.70
CA LYS A 15 6.20 -38.70 19.35
C LYS A 15 6.02 -37.33 20.03
N CYS A 16 4.82 -36.77 20.03
CA CYS A 16 4.57 -35.40 20.49
C CYS A 16 3.47 -35.28 21.56
N ASN A 17 2.99 -36.39 22.13
CA ASN A 17 1.96 -36.43 23.18
C ASN A 17 0.71 -35.56 22.92
N ALA A 18 0.37 -35.33 21.64
CA ALA A 18 -0.72 -34.45 21.21
C ALA A 18 -0.70 -33.06 21.87
N GLU A 19 0.49 -32.49 22.11
CA GLU A 19 0.64 -31.21 22.81
C GLU A 19 -0.15 -30.05 22.15
N CYS A 20 -0.24 -30.05 20.81
CA CYS A 20 -1.06 -29.06 20.10
C CYS A 20 -2.52 -29.05 20.56
N HIS A 21 -3.13 -30.22 20.77
CA HIS A 21 -4.47 -30.37 21.32
C HIS A 21 -4.51 -30.05 22.82
N ALA A 22 -3.60 -30.65 23.60
CA ALA A 22 -3.61 -30.54 25.07
C ALA A 22 -3.41 -29.11 25.59
N PHE A 23 -2.62 -28.29 24.89
CA PHE A 23 -2.32 -26.91 25.29
C PHE A 23 -3.18 -25.86 24.57
N CYS A 24 -4.06 -26.25 23.64
CA CYS A 24 -4.93 -25.30 22.93
C CYS A 24 -5.99 -24.70 23.87
N PRO A 25 -6.01 -23.36 24.10
CA PRO A 25 -6.94 -22.76 25.06
C PRO A 25 -8.43 -23.00 24.72
N PRO A 26 -8.89 -22.84 23.46
CA PRO A 26 -10.24 -23.24 23.07
C PRO A 26 -10.59 -24.69 23.43
N VAL A 27 -9.67 -25.64 23.22
CA VAL A 27 -9.87 -27.06 23.57
C VAL A 27 -9.99 -27.25 25.08
N ARG A 28 -9.14 -26.58 25.86
CA ARG A 28 -9.21 -26.62 27.33
C ARG A 28 -10.50 -25.98 27.86
N ASN A 29 -11.10 -25.07 27.11
CA ASN A 29 -12.42 -24.49 27.38
C ASN A 29 -13.58 -25.34 26.83
N GLY A 30 -13.33 -26.57 26.37
CA GLY A 30 -14.35 -27.51 25.90
C GLY A 30 -14.80 -27.31 24.44
N GLN A 31 -14.10 -26.50 23.64
CA GLN A 31 -14.40 -26.31 22.23
C GLN A 31 -13.62 -27.30 21.35
N GLU A 32 -14.22 -27.76 20.25
CA GLU A 32 -13.57 -28.65 19.28
C GLU A 32 -12.68 -27.87 18.29
N CYS A 33 -11.80 -27.02 18.82
CA CYS A 33 -10.91 -26.22 18.00
C CYS A 33 -9.81 -27.05 17.31
N ILE A 34 -9.32 -28.10 17.98
CA ILE A 34 -8.39 -29.07 17.41
C ILE A 34 -8.96 -30.44 17.70
N VAL A 35 -9.20 -31.24 16.66
CA VAL A 35 -9.70 -32.62 16.76
C VAL A 35 -8.65 -33.55 16.18
N LEU A 36 -8.30 -34.62 16.89
CA LEU A 36 -7.33 -35.60 16.41
C LEU A 36 -8.04 -36.67 15.58
N ASP A 37 -7.58 -36.88 14.34
CA ASP A 37 -8.13 -37.93 13.49
C ASP A 37 -7.88 -39.32 14.09
N HIS A 38 -8.94 -40.14 14.16
CA HIS A 38 -8.87 -41.43 14.83
C HIS A 38 -8.00 -42.48 14.13
N LYS A 39 -7.73 -42.32 12.82
CA LYS A 39 -6.93 -43.27 12.04
C LYS A 39 -5.45 -42.91 12.03
N THR A 40 -5.15 -41.64 11.87
CA THR A 40 -3.80 -41.11 11.66
C THR A 40 -3.21 -40.47 12.92
N GLY A 41 -4.05 -40.05 13.86
CA GLY A 41 -3.67 -39.25 15.03
C GLY A 41 -3.30 -37.80 14.70
N LYS A 42 -3.40 -37.39 13.43
CA LYS A 42 -3.05 -36.03 13.00
C LYS A 42 -4.12 -35.01 13.43
N PRO A 43 -3.74 -33.78 13.79
CA PRO A 43 -4.69 -32.77 14.22
C PRO A 43 -5.42 -32.11 13.03
N HIS A 44 -6.73 -31.95 13.15
CA HIS A 44 -7.57 -31.12 12.29
C HIS A 44 -7.95 -29.87 13.07
N ILE A 45 -7.70 -28.70 12.51
CA ILE A 45 -7.85 -27.42 13.22
C ILE A 45 -9.01 -26.66 12.62
N SER A 46 -9.98 -26.29 13.46
CA SER A 46 -11.10 -25.43 13.07
C SER A 46 -10.64 -23.98 13.00
N GLU A 47 -10.60 -23.42 11.79
CA GLU A 47 -10.21 -22.03 11.52
C GLU A 47 -11.16 -21.00 12.16
N SER A 48 -12.44 -21.35 12.31
CA SER A 48 -13.45 -20.50 12.94
C SER A 48 -13.31 -20.43 14.45
N LEU A 49 -12.96 -21.55 15.10
CA LEU A 49 -12.80 -21.65 16.55
C LEU A 49 -11.38 -21.29 17.04
N CYS A 50 -10.37 -21.42 16.18
CA CYS A 50 -8.99 -21.09 16.53
C CYS A 50 -8.84 -19.60 16.82
N ILE A 51 -8.40 -19.23 18.02
CA ILE A 51 -8.22 -17.80 18.38
C ILE A 51 -6.91 -17.19 17.86
N GLY A 52 -6.05 -17.96 17.19
CA GLY A 52 -4.79 -17.46 16.64
C GLY A 52 -3.70 -17.15 17.69
N CYS A 53 -3.79 -17.71 18.90
CA CYS A 53 -2.84 -17.46 19.98
C CYS A 53 -1.43 -18.04 19.78
N GLY A 54 -1.22 -18.90 18.78
CA GLY A 54 0.09 -19.50 18.45
C GLY A 54 0.62 -20.56 19.43
N ILE A 55 -0.08 -20.87 20.53
CA ILE A 55 0.40 -21.82 21.54
C ILE A 55 0.64 -23.21 20.95
N CYS A 56 -0.25 -23.71 20.09
CA CYS A 56 -0.11 -25.01 19.45
C CYS A 56 1.10 -25.09 18.51
N ILE A 57 1.52 -23.97 17.92
CA ILE A 57 2.75 -23.87 17.11
C ILE A 57 3.95 -24.04 18.04
N ASN A 58 4.03 -23.21 19.07
CA ASN A 58 5.16 -23.20 20.02
C ASN A 58 5.30 -24.50 20.82
N LYS A 59 4.20 -25.24 21.00
CA LYS A 59 4.19 -26.54 21.68
C LYS A 59 4.36 -27.72 20.73
N CYS A 60 4.42 -27.52 19.41
CA CYS A 60 4.68 -28.61 18.50
C CYS A 60 6.20 -28.88 18.47
N PRO A 61 6.69 -30.06 18.93
CA PRO A 61 8.12 -30.37 18.91
C PRO A 61 8.67 -30.67 17.50
N HIS A 62 7.83 -30.56 16.47
CA HIS A 62 8.17 -30.90 15.09
C HIS A 62 7.87 -29.76 14.10
N ASP A 63 7.50 -28.57 14.59
CA ASP A 63 7.16 -27.41 13.75
C ASP A 63 6.16 -27.76 12.62
N ALA A 64 5.18 -28.59 12.96
CA ALA A 64 4.22 -29.14 12.00
C ALA A 64 3.01 -28.22 11.78
N LEU A 65 2.81 -27.20 12.60
CA LEU A 65 1.64 -26.32 12.55
C LEU A 65 2.01 -24.91 12.15
N ILE A 66 1.22 -24.36 11.24
CA ILE A 66 1.25 -22.95 10.86
C ILE A 66 -0.16 -22.40 11.09
N ILE A 67 -0.27 -21.31 11.85
CA ILE A 67 -1.52 -20.55 12.01
C ILE A 67 -1.24 -19.13 11.55
N GLU A 68 -1.83 -18.75 10.43
CA GLU A 68 -1.71 -17.40 9.88
C GLU A 68 -3.02 -16.63 10.08
N GLN A 69 -2.90 -15.37 10.50
CA GLN A 69 -4.02 -14.44 10.47
C GLN A 69 -4.07 -13.81 9.08
N LEU A 70 -5.09 -14.15 8.31
CA LEU A 70 -5.35 -13.48 7.05
C LEU A 70 -5.79 -12.05 7.31
N PRO A 71 -5.34 -11.09 6.48
CA PRO A 71 -5.81 -9.71 6.54
C PRO A 71 -7.34 -9.65 6.50
N GLU A 72 -7.92 -8.93 7.45
CA GLU A 72 -9.32 -8.51 7.40
C GLU A 72 -9.39 -7.02 7.10
N GLU A 73 -10.54 -6.58 6.62
CA GLU A 73 -10.84 -5.16 6.51
C GLU A 73 -10.71 -4.52 7.89
N LEU A 74 -9.99 -3.40 7.97
CA LEU A 74 -9.88 -2.68 9.23
C LEU A 74 -11.25 -2.10 9.59
N GLU A 75 -11.70 -2.36 10.82
CA GLU A 75 -12.93 -1.75 11.35
C GLU A 75 -12.79 -0.24 11.53
N THR A 76 -11.55 0.25 11.64
CA THR A 76 -11.20 1.65 11.87
C THR A 76 -10.25 2.19 10.78
N ASP A 77 -9.94 3.48 10.85
CA ASP A 77 -8.95 4.15 9.99
C ASP A 77 -9.29 4.17 8.49
N MET A 78 -10.59 4.06 8.14
CA MET A 78 -11.03 4.25 6.77
C MET A 78 -10.81 5.71 6.36
N ILE A 79 -10.00 5.92 5.32
CA ILE A 79 -9.64 7.25 4.83
C ILE A 79 -10.52 7.64 3.64
N HIS A 80 -10.79 6.70 2.73
CA HIS A 80 -11.55 7.01 1.53
C HIS A 80 -12.34 5.80 1.00
N ARG A 81 -13.50 6.07 0.41
CA ARG A 81 -14.34 5.09 -0.29
C ARG A 81 -14.93 5.70 -1.55
N TYR A 82 -14.86 5.00 -2.67
CA TYR A 82 -15.40 5.48 -3.94
C TYR A 82 -16.92 5.27 -4.09
N SER A 83 -17.47 4.18 -3.55
CA SER A 83 -18.89 3.87 -3.60
C SER A 83 -19.27 2.77 -2.59
N LEU A 84 -20.55 2.41 -2.50
CA LEU A 84 -21.02 1.36 -1.60
C LEU A 84 -20.21 0.04 -1.72
N ASN A 85 -19.98 -0.45 -2.93
CA ASN A 85 -19.17 -1.67 -3.14
C ASN A 85 -17.83 -1.36 -3.84
N GLY A 86 -17.42 -0.09 -3.81
CA GLY A 86 -16.19 0.37 -4.42
C GLY A 86 -14.97 0.12 -3.55
N PHE A 87 -13.81 0.37 -4.14
CA PHE A 87 -12.53 0.33 -3.44
C PHE A 87 -12.53 1.24 -2.21
N ARG A 88 -11.91 0.77 -1.13
CA ARG A 88 -11.74 1.47 0.15
C ARG A 88 -10.26 1.57 0.46
N LEU A 89 -9.83 2.75 0.89
CA LEU A 89 -8.47 3.02 1.32
C LEU A 89 -8.47 3.18 2.84
N PHE A 90 -7.54 2.49 3.49
CA PHE A 90 -7.31 2.57 4.92
C PHE A 90 -5.91 3.11 5.17
N ARG A 91 -5.83 4.07 6.10
CA ARG A 91 -4.60 4.81 6.43
C ARG A 91 -3.95 5.49 5.22
N LEU A 92 -2.95 6.31 5.48
CA LEU A 92 -2.07 6.90 4.47
C LEU A 92 -0.62 6.70 4.89
N PRO A 93 0.31 6.56 3.94
CA PRO A 93 1.73 6.60 4.25
C PRO A 93 2.12 8.01 4.70
N THR A 94 2.99 8.10 5.69
CA THR A 94 3.49 9.37 6.23
C THR A 94 4.69 9.84 5.42
N PRO A 95 4.63 11.02 4.79
CA PRO A 95 5.81 11.65 4.21
C PRO A 95 6.80 12.03 5.31
N SER A 96 8.09 11.77 5.09
CA SER A 96 9.18 12.16 5.99
C SER A 96 10.05 13.20 5.28
N LYS A 97 10.41 14.28 6.00
CA LYS A 97 11.33 15.30 5.47
C LYS A 97 12.73 14.68 5.36
N ASP A 98 13.42 14.99 4.26
CA ASP A 98 14.80 14.54 3.99
C ASP A 98 14.99 13.02 3.83
N GLN A 99 13.92 12.26 3.60
CA GLN A 99 13.98 10.81 3.40
C GLN A 99 13.14 10.36 2.20
N VAL A 100 13.60 9.29 1.56
CA VAL A 100 12.84 8.63 0.48
C VAL A 100 11.95 7.56 1.11
N VAL A 101 10.64 7.79 1.09
CA VAL A 101 9.64 6.83 1.58
C VAL A 101 9.22 5.88 0.45
N GLY A 102 9.55 4.60 0.60
CA GLY A 102 9.16 3.55 -0.35
C GLY A 102 7.75 3.01 -0.06
N ILE A 103 6.91 2.93 -1.09
CA ILE A 103 5.58 2.30 -1.00
C ILE A 103 5.55 1.07 -1.90
N LEU A 104 5.42 -0.11 -1.28
CA LEU A 104 5.39 -1.40 -1.97
C LEU A 104 4.02 -2.06 -1.80
N GLY A 105 3.56 -2.72 -2.86
CA GLY A 105 2.33 -3.52 -2.84
C GLY A 105 1.80 -3.80 -4.24
N PRO A 106 0.99 -4.85 -4.44
CA PRO A 106 0.36 -5.14 -5.72
C PRO A 106 -0.48 -4.00 -6.30
N ASN A 107 -0.77 -4.12 -7.60
CA ASN A 107 -1.69 -3.22 -8.29
C ASN A 107 -3.09 -3.32 -7.67
N GLY A 108 -3.79 -2.17 -7.59
CA GLY A 108 -5.12 -2.12 -6.99
C GLY A 108 -5.15 -1.95 -5.47
N MET A 109 -4.02 -1.96 -4.77
CA MET A 109 -3.97 -1.72 -3.30
C MET A 109 -4.22 -0.26 -2.87
N GLY A 110 -4.44 0.66 -3.81
CA GLY A 110 -4.72 2.06 -3.48
C GLY A 110 -3.51 2.98 -3.43
N LYS A 111 -2.32 2.56 -3.88
CA LYS A 111 -1.12 3.42 -3.98
C LYS A 111 -1.40 4.73 -4.71
N SER A 112 -2.03 4.65 -5.89
CA SER A 112 -2.38 5.84 -6.68
C SER A 112 -3.42 6.72 -5.97
N THR A 113 -4.37 6.12 -5.26
CA THR A 113 -5.36 6.85 -4.44
C THR A 113 -4.67 7.58 -3.30
N ALA A 114 -3.70 6.95 -2.63
CA ALA A 114 -2.90 7.57 -1.57
C ALA A 114 -2.08 8.76 -2.10
N PHE A 115 -1.45 8.65 -3.27
CA PHE A 115 -0.76 9.78 -3.89
C PHE A 115 -1.71 10.92 -4.27
N ASN A 116 -2.91 10.63 -4.76
CA ASN A 116 -3.89 11.68 -5.05
C ASN A 116 -4.36 12.39 -3.77
N ALA A 117 -4.52 11.65 -2.67
CA ALA A 117 -4.83 12.23 -1.36
C ALA A 117 -3.69 13.11 -0.84
N LEU A 118 -2.45 12.59 -0.81
CA LEU A 118 -1.28 13.33 -0.34
C LEU A 118 -0.95 14.55 -1.19
N SER A 119 -1.25 14.52 -2.49
CA SER A 119 -1.04 15.67 -3.39
C SER A 119 -2.19 16.67 -3.43
N GLY A 120 -3.21 16.49 -2.59
CA GLY A 120 -4.38 17.37 -2.53
C GLY A 120 -5.34 17.25 -3.72
N ARG A 121 -5.10 16.34 -4.67
CA ARG A 121 -5.96 16.12 -5.86
C ARG A 121 -7.24 15.36 -5.54
N LEU A 122 -7.27 14.66 -4.42
CA LEU A 122 -8.40 13.94 -3.88
C LEU A 122 -8.56 14.33 -2.41
N VAL A 123 -9.71 14.86 -2.03
CA VAL A 123 -10.04 15.05 -0.62
C VAL A 123 -10.62 13.72 -0.09
N PRO A 124 -10.01 13.09 0.92
CA PRO A 124 -10.56 11.87 1.49
C PRO A 124 -11.94 12.10 2.13
N ASN A 125 -12.79 11.08 2.15
CA ASN A 125 -14.19 11.21 2.58
C ASN A 125 -14.53 10.37 3.82
N LEU A 126 -13.51 9.79 4.47
CA LEU A 126 -13.63 8.99 5.69
C LEU A 126 -14.67 7.86 5.59
N GLY A 127 -14.94 7.37 4.37
CA GLY A 127 -15.89 6.30 4.10
C GLY A 127 -17.30 6.76 3.70
N ASP A 128 -17.63 8.04 3.85
CA ASP A 128 -18.89 8.61 3.37
C ASP A 128 -18.76 9.10 1.92
N TRP A 129 -19.09 8.22 0.99
CA TRP A 129 -19.03 8.51 -0.44
C TRP A 129 -20.20 9.36 -0.95
N ARG A 130 -21.20 9.67 -0.10
CA ARG A 130 -22.37 10.48 -0.47
C ARG A 130 -22.24 11.93 -0.01
N ALA A 131 -21.52 12.17 1.08
CA ALA A 131 -21.24 13.51 1.57
C ALA A 131 -20.14 14.19 0.75
N GLU A 132 -20.14 15.53 0.77
CA GLU A 132 -18.99 16.30 0.32
C GLU A 132 -17.81 16.08 1.27
N ALA A 133 -16.65 15.85 0.69
CA ALA A 133 -15.43 15.61 1.44
C ALA A 133 -14.87 16.93 2.00
N ASP A 134 -14.42 16.90 3.26
CA ASP A 134 -13.90 18.06 3.97
C ASP A 134 -12.51 17.78 4.55
N TRP A 135 -11.55 18.66 4.24
CA TRP A 135 -10.20 18.59 4.77
C TRP A 135 -10.15 18.73 6.29
N ASP A 136 -11.00 19.57 6.89
CA ASP A 136 -10.99 19.77 8.34
C ASP A 136 -11.44 18.50 9.07
N ALA A 137 -12.49 17.83 8.59
CA ALA A 137 -12.88 16.52 9.08
C ALA A 137 -11.75 15.48 8.99
N VAL A 138 -11.07 15.39 7.83
CA VAL A 138 -9.97 14.44 7.60
C VAL A 138 -8.78 14.72 8.52
N ILE A 139 -8.36 15.98 8.65
CA ILE A 139 -7.22 16.36 9.50
C ILE A 139 -7.53 16.08 10.98
N ASN A 140 -8.78 16.31 11.41
CA ASN A 140 -9.20 16.07 12.78
C ASN A 140 -9.37 14.58 13.11
N SER A 141 -9.67 13.73 12.12
CA SER A 141 -9.73 12.28 12.34
C SER A 141 -8.35 11.63 12.47
N LEU A 142 -7.28 12.31 12.01
CA LEU A 142 -5.92 11.80 12.08
C LEU A 142 -5.26 12.09 13.44
N PRO A 143 -4.44 11.15 13.95
CA PRO A 143 -3.64 11.41 15.14
C PRO A 143 -2.68 12.58 14.89
N ARG A 144 -2.31 13.28 15.97
CA ARG A 144 -1.27 14.32 15.89
C ARG A 144 0.05 13.67 15.45
N GLY A 145 0.74 14.28 14.49
CA GLY A 145 1.98 13.77 13.93
C GLY A 145 2.23 14.29 12.52
N GLU A 146 3.33 13.85 11.91
CA GLU A 146 3.85 14.36 10.63
C GLU A 146 2.83 14.33 9.49
N LEU A 147 2.04 13.25 9.36
CA LEU A 147 1.04 13.15 8.31
C LEU A 147 -0.04 14.24 8.43
N ARG A 148 -0.49 14.51 9.67
CA ARG A 148 -1.49 15.53 9.93
C ARG A 148 -0.94 16.91 9.59
N ASP A 149 0.28 17.21 10.04
CA ASP A 149 0.93 18.49 9.82
C ASP A 149 1.19 18.72 8.31
N PHE A 150 1.61 17.68 7.60
CA PHE A 150 1.77 17.69 6.15
C PHE A 150 0.45 18.01 5.41
N LEU A 151 -0.65 17.35 5.78
CA LEU A 151 -1.95 17.61 5.14
C LEU A 151 -2.50 19.00 5.45
N VAL A 152 -2.19 19.56 6.63
CA VAL A 152 -2.47 20.96 6.96
C VAL A 152 -1.70 21.89 6.02
N GLU A 153 -0.40 21.66 5.82
CA GLU A 153 0.43 22.45 4.89
C GLU A 153 -0.05 22.36 3.44
N VAL A 154 -0.48 21.18 2.98
CA VAL A 154 -1.08 20.98 1.66
C VAL A 154 -2.42 21.71 1.53
N LYS A 155 -3.30 21.63 2.53
CA LYS A 155 -4.60 22.34 2.54
C LYS A 155 -4.40 23.84 2.45
N GLU A 156 -3.44 24.38 3.19
CA GLU A 156 -3.15 25.82 3.24
C GLU A 156 -2.31 26.30 2.04
N GLY A 157 -1.91 25.39 1.14
CA GLY A 157 -1.13 25.70 -0.06
C GLY A 157 0.32 26.12 0.24
N ARG A 158 0.83 25.82 1.45
CA ARG A 158 2.23 26.09 1.83
C ARG A 158 3.20 25.08 1.22
N ILE A 159 2.73 23.88 0.93
CA ILE A 159 3.46 22.85 0.19
C ILE A 159 2.69 22.54 -1.08
N SER A 160 3.40 22.43 -2.20
CA SER A 160 2.84 21.89 -3.43
C SER A 160 3.45 20.52 -3.69
N VAL A 161 2.71 19.61 -4.33
CA VAL A 161 3.21 18.23 -4.53
C VAL A 161 3.26 17.92 -6.01
N ALA A 162 4.49 17.84 -6.53
CA ALA A 162 4.74 17.35 -7.89
C ALA A 162 4.60 15.83 -7.91
N VAL A 163 3.69 15.32 -8.76
CA VAL A 163 3.46 13.88 -8.91
C VAL A 163 3.64 13.49 -10.36
N LYS A 164 4.59 12.59 -10.60
CA LYS A 164 4.79 11.95 -11.92
C LYS A 164 3.54 11.13 -12.29
N PRO A 165 2.94 11.34 -13.47
CA PRO A 165 1.82 10.51 -13.93
C PRO A 165 2.18 9.03 -14.04
N GLN A 166 1.29 8.15 -13.55
CA GLN A 166 1.48 6.70 -13.64
C GLN A 166 1.39 6.20 -15.10
N ASN A 167 0.44 6.73 -15.88
CA ASN A 167 0.19 6.30 -17.26
C ASN A 167 0.92 7.22 -18.25
N VAL A 168 2.24 7.05 -18.35
CA VAL A 168 3.09 7.87 -19.25
C VAL A 168 2.75 7.68 -20.72
N ASP A 169 2.20 6.53 -21.11
CA ASP A 169 1.86 6.21 -22.51
C ASP A 169 0.73 7.09 -23.07
N ARG A 170 -0.05 7.72 -22.17
CA ARG A 170 -1.11 8.67 -22.55
C ARG A 170 -0.62 10.11 -22.65
N LEU A 171 0.63 10.40 -22.28
CA LEU A 171 1.19 11.75 -22.35
C LEU A 171 1.16 12.36 -23.77
N PRO A 172 1.50 11.61 -24.85
CA PRO A 172 1.45 12.15 -26.21
C PRO A 172 0.05 12.62 -26.67
N GLN A 173 -1.01 12.09 -26.04
CA GLN A 173 -2.39 12.47 -26.34
C GLN A 173 -2.79 13.78 -25.65
N ARG A 174 -2.12 14.13 -24.54
CA ARG A 174 -2.45 15.27 -23.68
C ARG A 174 -1.51 16.45 -23.88
N VAL A 175 -0.28 16.19 -24.31
CA VAL A 175 0.79 17.17 -24.44
C VAL A 175 1.42 17.00 -25.82
N LYS A 176 1.50 18.11 -26.57
CA LYS A 176 2.10 18.16 -27.91
C LYS A 176 3.30 19.08 -27.93
N GLY A 177 4.17 18.87 -28.91
CA GLY A 177 5.37 19.67 -29.14
C GLY A 177 6.65 18.90 -28.82
N LYS A 178 7.77 19.64 -28.85
CA LYS A 178 9.09 19.11 -28.59
C LYS A 178 9.35 18.93 -27.10
N VAL A 179 10.21 17.97 -26.78
CA VAL A 179 10.62 17.66 -25.40
C VAL A 179 11.30 18.88 -24.75
N GLY A 180 12.23 19.52 -25.45
CA GLY A 180 12.99 20.65 -24.92
C GLY A 180 12.10 21.84 -24.58
N ASP A 181 11.16 22.19 -25.46
CA ASP A 181 10.23 23.30 -25.23
C ASP A 181 9.34 23.05 -24.01
N LEU A 182 8.85 21.81 -23.84
CA LEU A 182 8.05 21.42 -22.69
C LEU A 182 8.85 21.54 -21.40
N LEU A 183 10.04 20.95 -21.36
CA LEU A 183 10.86 20.90 -20.17
C LEU A 183 11.34 22.30 -19.76
N ARG A 184 11.74 23.16 -20.72
CA ARG A 184 12.08 24.57 -20.43
C ARG A 184 10.89 25.35 -19.88
N LYS A 185 9.68 25.08 -20.37
CA LYS A 185 8.46 25.73 -19.87
C LYS A 185 8.11 25.33 -18.44
N VAL A 186 8.48 24.12 -18.02
CA VAL A 186 8.17 23.57 -16.69
C VAL A 186 9.32 23.79 -15.70
N ASP A 187 10.48 24.27 -16.17
CA ASP A 187 11.63 24.55 -15.32
C ASP A 187 11.43 25.80 -14.45
N GLU A 188 11.08 25.56 -13.20
CA GLU A 188 10.94 26.58 -12.15
C GLU A 188 12.20 26.64 -11.27
N ARG A 189 13.06 25.62 -11.34
CA ARG A 189 14.25 25.44 -10.49
C ARG A 189 15.56 25.81 -11.18
N GLY A 190 15.56 26.03 -12.48
CA GLY A 190 16.76 26.30 -13.28
C GLY A 190 17.66 25.07 -13.48
N LEU A 191 17.12 23.86 -13.32
CA LEU A 191 17.89 22.59 -13.34
C LEU A 191 17.76 21.84 -14.67
N PHE A 192 17.25 22.48 -15.73
CA PHE A 192 17.02 21.86 -17.02
C PHE A 192 18.24 21.09 -17.56
N VAL A 193 19.41 21.72 -17.62
CA VAL A 193 20.62 21.10 -18.19
C VAL A 193 21.05 19.88 -17.37
N GLU A 194 21.23 20.07 -16.05
CA GLU A 194 21.65 19.00 -15.13
C GLU A 194 20.71 17.79 -15.17
N LEU A 195 19.39 18.01 -15.14
CA LEU A 195 18.42 16.91 -15.14
C LEU A 195 18.33 16.21 -16.50
N THR A 196 18.46 16.94 -17.61
CA THR A 196 18.42 16.33 -18.94
C THR A 196 19.65 15.46 -19.22
N GLU A 197 20.84 15.90 -18.79
CA GLU A 197 22.08 15.13 -18.88
C GLU A 197 22.07 13.95 -17.89
N GLY A 198 21.71 14.18 -16.63
CA GLY A 198 21.68 13.14 -15.59
C GLY A 198 20.67 12.02 -15.86
N LEU A 199 19.57 12.31 -16.55
CA LEU A 199 18.60 11.31 -17.01
C LEU A 199 18.90 10.78 -18.42
N GLY A 200 19.92 11.29 -19.12
CA GLY A 200 20.29 10.87 -20.47
C GLY A 200 19.17 11.07 -21.49
N ILE A 201 18.54 12.27 -21.49
CA ILE A 201 17.48 12.66 -22.43
C ILE A 201 17.81 13.93 -23.23
N ASP A 202 19.04 14.44 -23.09
CA ASP A 202 19.66 15.52 -23.85
C ASP A 202 19.51 15.38 -25.38
N HIS A 203 19.74 14.17 -25.90
CA HIS A 203 19.61 13.87 -27.33
C HIS A 203 18.15 13.82 -27.82
N LEU A 204 17.16 13.88 -26.91
CA LEU A 204 15.73 13.82 -27.23
C LEU A 204 15.08 15.21 -27.30
N LEU A 205 15.80 16.28 -26.96
CA LEU A 205 15.22 17.62 -26.79
C LEU A 205 14.51 18.16 -28.04
N GLU A 206 15.03 17.83 -29.23
CA GLU A 206 14.46 18.25 -30.51
C GLU A 206 13.36 17.31 -31.05
N ARG A 207 13.16 16.15 -30.42
CA ARG A 207 12.13 15.17 -30.82
C ARG A 207 10.75 15.59 -30.36
N GLU A 208 9.74 15.18 -31.14
CA GLU A 208 8.34 15.28 -30.74
C GLU A 208 8.01 14.26 -29.66
N ILE A 209 7.20 14.64 -28.67
CA ILE A 209 6.78 13.76 -27.56
C ILE A 209 6.10 12.48 -28.09
N ALA A 210 5.38 12.56 -29.21
CA ALA A 210 4.70 11.43 -29.82
C ALA A 210 5.63 10.38 -30.46
N GLN A 211 6.91 10.71 -30.67
CA GLN A 211 7.90 9.81 -31.26
C GLN A 211 8.70 9.04 -30.21
N LEU A 212 8.52 9.36 -28.93
CA LEU A 212 9.26 8.74 -27.84
C LEU A 212 8.74 7.33 -27.52
N SER A 213 9.67 6.43 -27.22
CA SER A 213 9.38 5.14 -26.61
C SER A 213 8.87 5.30 -25.17
N GLY A 214 8.24 4.25 -24.62
CA GLY A 214 7.74 4.27 -23.25
C GLY A 214 8.82 4.58 -22.20
N GLY A 215 10.05 4.05 -22.37
CA GLY A 215 11.17 4.34 -21.47
C GLY A 215 11.63 5.80 -21.54
N GLU A 216 11.69 6.37 -22.74
CA GLU A 216 12.00 7.79 -22.94
C GLU A 216 10.90 8.70 -22.35
N LEU A 217 9.63 8.34 -22.54
CA LEU A 217 8.51 9.02 -21.90
C LEU A 217 8.59 8.98 -20.37
N GLN A 218 9.00 7.85 -19.78
CA GLN A 218 9.19 7.75 -18.34
C GLN A 218 10.28 8.70 -17.83
N ARG A 219 11.42 8.78 -18.52
CA ARG A 219 12.53 9.67 -18.15
C ARG A 219 12.17 11.14 -18.34
N MET A 220 11.53 11.48 -19.45
CA MET A 220 10.99 12.83 -19.69
C MET A 220 9.98 13.23 -18.61
N ALA A 221 9.05 12.35 -18.24
CA ALA A 221 8.08 12.62 -17.19
C ALA A 221 8.73 12.79 -15.80
N MET A 222 9.83 12.08 -15.52
CA MET A 222 10.62 12.29 -14.31
C MET A 222 11.29 13.66 -14.32
N ALA A 223 11.97 14.02 -15.42
CA ALA A 223 12.57 15.35 -15.58
C ALA A 223 11.53 16.46 -15.36
N ALA A 224 10.41 16.39 -16.05
CA ALA A 224 9.32 17.36 -15.93
C ALA A 224 8.73 17.46 -14.51
N THR A 225 8.79 16.38 -13.73
CA THR A 225 8.34 16.39 -12.33
C THR A 225 9.36 17.03 -11.42
N LEU A 226 10.66 16.74 -11.61
CA LEU A 226 11.76 17.25 -10.79
C LEU A 226 12.08 18.73 -11.05
N LEU A 227 11.72 19.24 -12.24
CA LEU A 227 11.93 20.64 -12.65
C LEU A 227 10.97 21.64 -11.99
N ARG A 228 9.85 21.15 -11.42
CA ARG A 228 8.87 21.99 -10.70
C ARG A 228 9.37 22.31 -9.30
N ASP A 229 9.11 23.53 -8.86
CA ASP A 229 9.35 23.94 -7.48
C ASP A 229 8.12 23.57 -6.62
N ALA A 230 8.23 22.41 -5.95
CA ALA A 230 7.13 21.79 -5.23
C ALA A 230 7.55 21.26 -3.86
#